data_AF-X0D4E3-F1
#
_entry.id   AF-X0D4E3-F1
#
_cell.length_a   1.000
_cell.length_b   1.000
_cell.length_c   1.000
_cell.angle_alpha   90.00
_cell.angle_beta   90.00
_cell.angle_gamma   90.00
#
_symmetry.space_group_name_H-M   'P 1'
#
loop_
_entity.id
_entity.type
_entity.pdbx_description
1 polymer ?
#
loop_
_entity_poly.entity_id
_entity_poly.type
_entity_poly.pdbx_seq_one_letter_code
_entity_poly.pdbx_strand_id
1 'polypeptide(L)'
;MSMETHSADQIISQLTCDVELNLGRVIQDIFPATPSTIHPERSISSLGQLDTLPAELLDITLNLLDFQSLSRVSRVSLRGKRVVENFLPYQQVIQHAPKVPTALIKTNLVGYYPASEVYRTLKSYRCVSCSDFGAFLYLPTCERVCFECLFQNRGLWMMTLPMAKKYFVLTQRQVQALHIMRIIPGTYCVRGPEKAHHKPCQLVSVKSAKRLAIKLHGSVQHLAQLIPQPPIISSKDYYLCKRYHEAPLEAPACDMSKLSEDANIGNDPFAGVSSLRVPYITDSRADWGQLCKGCQITYKDFKHGSLPSTVLTLLCPQRTRPERPVFALTTRLHSRHGLLIHAEHCYGARKLLRNMVD
;
A
#
# COMPACT_ATOMS: atom_id res chain seq x y z
N MET A 1 39.97 -8.50 -22.82
CA MET A 1 38.91 -7.72 -23.49
C MET A 1 38.12 -7.02 -22.41
N SER A 2 38.21 -5.70 -22.40
CA SER A 2 37.72 -4.81 -21.33
C SER A 2 36.19 -4.79 -21.30
N MET A 3 35.59 -5.14 -20.16
CA MET A 3 34.17 -4.90 -19.90
C MET A 3 33.95 -3.38 -19.85
N GLU A 4 33.28 -2.81 -20.86
CA GLU A 4 32.81 -1.44 -20.76
C GLU A 4 31.85 -1.32 -19.58
N THR A 5 32.24 -0.53 -18.57
CA THR A 5 31.39 -0.25 -17.42
C THR A 5 30.34 0.77 -17.85
N HIS A 6 29.19 0.30 -18.36
CA HIS A 6 28.03 1.17 -18.55
C HIS A 6 27.70 1.89 -17.23
N SER A 7 27.34 3.17 -17.32
CA SER A 7 26.95 3.91 -16.13
C SER A 7 25.65 3.33 -15.56
N ALA A 8 25.48 3.39 -14.24
CA ALA A 8 24.28 2.89 -13.56
C ALA A 8 22.99 3.47 -14.17
N ASP A 9 23.01 4.72 -14.60
CA ASP A 9 21.87 5.39 -15.22
C ASP A 9 21.54 4.84 -16.62
N GLN A 10 22.54 4.46 -17.41
CA GLN A 10 22.33 3.80 -18.71
C GLN A 10 21.65 2.43 -18.52
N ILE A 11 22.14 1.63 -17.57
CA ILE A 11 21.55 0.32 -17.25
C ILE A 11 20.11 0.47 -16.79
N ILE A 12 19.84 1.39 -15.86
CA ILE A 12 18.48 1.65 -15.35
C ILE A 12 17.56 2.07 -16.49
N SER A 13 17.98 3.01 -17.35
CA SER A 13 17.17 3.49 -18.48
C SER A 13 16.77 2.33 -19.40
N GLN A 14 17.72 1.45 -19.73
CA GLN A 14 17.47 0.33 -20.63
C GLN A 14 16.62 -0.79 -20.01
N LEU A 15 16.70 -0.99 -18.70
CA LEU A 15 15.95 -2.03 -18.00
C LEU A 15 14.59 -1.59 -17.49
N THR A 16 14.33 -0.29 -17.39
CA THR A 16 13.06 0.24 -16.88
C THR A 16 11.97 0.11 -17.92
N CYS A 17 10.80 -0.42 -17.54
CA CYS A 17 9.63 -0.40 -18.42
C CYS A 17 9.14 1.03 -18.65
N ASP A 18 8.91 1.39 -19.92
CA ASP A 18 8.44 2.73 -20.30
C ASP A 18 6.93 2.89 -20.06
N VAL A 19 6.21 1.77 -19.94
CA VAL A 19 4.78 1.75 -19.65
C VAL A 19 4.58 1.53 -18.15
N GLU A 20 3.95 2.51 -17.50
CA GLU A 20 3.42 2.30 -16.15
C GLU A 20 2.30 1.26 -16.23
N LEU A 21 2.62 0.01 -15.88
CA LEU A 21 1.60 -1.03 -15.79
C LEU A 21 0.55 -0.55 -14.76
N ASN A 22 -0.72 -0.65 -15.13
CA ASN A 22 -1.80 -0.39 -14.18
C ASN A 22 -1.79 -1.53 -13.15
N LEU A 23 -1.03 -1.36 -12.07
CA LEU A 23 -0.82 -2.31 -10.97
C LEU A 23 -2.08 -2.44 -10.10
N GLY A 24 -3.20 -2.74 -10.75
CA GLY A 24 -4.54 -2.75 -10.18
C GLY A 24 -5.18 -1.36 -10.14
N ARG A 25 -6.51 -1.34 -10.32
CA ARG A 25 -7.36 -0.19 -10.04
C ARG A 25 -7.57 -0.08 -8.52
N VAL A 26 -6.58 0.50 -7.86
CA VAL A 26 -6.71 0.99 -6.48
C VAL A 26 -7.32 2.40 -6.48
N ILE A 27 -7.30 3.11 -5.36
CA ILE A 27 -7.72 4.52 -5.35
C ILE A 27 -6.78 5.33 -6.26
N GLN A 28 -7.31 5.92 -7.34
CA GLN A 28 -6.55 6.69 -8.33
C GLN A 28 -7.12 8.11 -8.54
N ASP A 29 -8.44 8.22 -8.65
CA ASP A 29 -9.18 9.44 -8.99
C ASP A 29 -9.48 10.33 -7.79
N ILE A 30 -8.43 10.72 -7.07
CA ILE A 30 -8.50 11.76 -6.03
C ILE A 30 -7.81 13.01 -6.53
N PHE A 31 -8.54 14.12 -6.51
CA PHE A 31 -8.02 15.46 -6.67
C PHE A 31 -7.54 16.00 -5.31
N PRO A 32 -6.25 16.32 -5.18
CA PRO A 32 -5.76 16.97 -3.97
C PRO A 32 -6.44 18.31 -3.70
N ALA A 33 -6.46 18.72 -2.44
CA ALA A 33 -6.88 20.09 -2.11
C ALA A 33 -5.86 21.10 -2.64
N THR A 34 -6.35 22.18 -3.25
CA THR A 34 -5.49 23.26 -3.75
C THR A 34 -4.87 24.00 -2.56
N PRO A 35 -3.54 24.16 -2.52
CA PRO A 35 -2.89 25.03 -1.54
C PRO A 35 -3.38 26.47 -1.70
N SER A 36 -3.41 27.21 -0.60
CA SER A 36 -3.75 28.64 -0.65
C SER A 36 -2.63 29.41 -1.37
N THR A 37 -2.97 30.26 -2.32
CA THR A 37 -2.04 31.09 -3.12
C THR A 37 -1.47 32.30 -2.37
N ILE A 38 -1.92 32.54 -1.13
CA ILE A 38 -1.46 33.67 -0.32
C ILE A 38 -0.02 33.42 0.12
N HIS A 39 0.96 33.98 -0.57
CA HIS A 39 2.34 33.95 -0.10
C HIS A 39 2.54 35.05 0.94
N PRO A 40 2.94 34.73 2.19
CA PRO A 40 3.20 35.75 3.19
C PRO A 40 4.53 36.46 2.86
N GLU A 41 4.52 37.36 1.89
CA GLU A 41 5.58 38.33 1.69
C GLU A 41 5.52 39.33 2.85
N ARG A 42 6.36 39.11 3.87
CA ARG A 42 6.47 39.89 5.12
C ARG A 42 5.16 40.11 5.89
N SER A 43 4.84 39.18 6.80
CA SER A 43 3.73 39.37 7.75
C SER A 43 4.20 39.56 9.20
N ILE A 44 3.85 40.71 9.80
CA ILE A 44 3.93 41.06 11.24
C ILE A 44 2.84 40.29 12.05
N SER A 45 2.33 39.19 11.50
CA SER A 45 1.24 38.42 12.08
C SER A 45 1.77 37.53 13.21
N SER A 46 0.99 37.38 14.27
CA SER A 46 1.31 36.52 15.43
C SER A 46 0.63 35.15 15.32
N LEU A 47 1.16 34.13 16.00
CA LEU A 47 0.43 32.87 16.30
C LEU A 47 -0.47 33.01 17.54
N GLY A 48 -0.62 34.23 18.08
CA GLY A 48 -1.26 34.48 19.36
C GLY A 48 -0.43 33.89 20.50
N GLN A 49 -1.09 33.20 21.43
CA GLN A 49 -0.44 32.63 22.61
C GLN A 49 0.62 31.56 22.26
N LEU A 50 0.53 30.93 21.08
CA LEU A 50 1.54 29.95 20.64
C LEU A 50 2.91 30.60 20.36
N ASP A 51 2.98 31.92 20.18
CA ASP A 51 4.26 32.64 20.07
C ASP A 51 5.05 32.65 21.39
N THR A 52 4.42 32.30 22.52
CA THR A 52 5.10 32.18 23.82
C THR A 52 5.84 30.84 23.98
N LEU A 53 5.57 29.87 23.11
CA LEU A 53 6.24 28.57 23.15
C LEU A 53 7.65 28.68 22.58
N PRO A 54 8.66 28.06 23.24
CA PRO A 54 9.94 27.76 22.61
C PRO A 54 9.75 26.99 21.30
N ALA A 55 10.67 27.16 20.35
CA ALA A 55 10.58 26.55 19.02
C ALA A 55 10.46 25.02 19.09
N GLU A 56 11.12 24.39 20.06
CA GLU A 56 11.09 22.96 20.31
C GLU A 56 9.70 22.48 20.74
N LEU A 57 9.01 23.23 21.62
CA LEU A 57 7.65 22.88 22.04
C LEU A 57 6.64 23.09 20.92
N LEU A 58 6.84 24.12 20.09
CA LEU A 58 6.04 24.33 18.90
C LEU A 58 6.23 23.17 17.91
N ASP A 59 7.46 22.74 17.66
CA ASP A 59 7.74 21.60 16.76
C ASP A 59 7.15 20.28 17.29
N ILE A 60 7.30 19.99 18.59
CA ILE A 60 6.65 18.84 19.23
C ILE A 60 5.13 18.90 19.04
N THR A 61 4.53 20.07 19.22
CA THR A 61 3.09 20.27 19.03
C THR A 61 2.67 19.95 17.60
N LEU A 62 3.39 20.48 16.59
CA LEU A 62 3.09 20.20 15.18
C LEU A 62 3.26 18.72 14.82
N ASN A 63 4.22 18.02 15.43
CA ASN A 63 4.44 16.59 15.23
C ASN A 63 3.28 15.71 15.71
N LEU A 64 2.41 16.22 16.59
CA LEU A 64 1.21 15.51 17.07
C LEU A 64 -0.02 15.76 16.18
N LEU A 65 0.04 16.73 15.27
CA LEU A 65 -1.11 17.12 14.45
C LEU A 65 -1.19 16.29 13.16
N ASP A 66 -2.41 15.89 12.82
CA ASP A 66 -2.73 15.34 11.51
C ASP A 66 -2.79 16.44 10.42
N PHE A 67 -2.85 16.04 9.15
CA PHE A 67 -2.89 16.99 8.02
C PHE A 67 -4.10 17.93 8.02
N GLN A 68 -5.26 17.47 8.52
CA GLN A 68 -6.45 18.30 8.60
C GLN A 68 -6.29 19.36 9.70
N SER A 69 -5.75 18.96 10.86
CA SER A 69 -5.43 19.86 11.96
C SER A 69 -4.37 20.90 11.56
N LEU A 70 -3.28 20.47 10.92
CA LEU A 70 -2.26 21.38 10.36
C LEU A 70 -2.86 22.35 9.32
N SER A 71 -3.72 21.85 8.43
CA SER A 71 -4.42 22.71 7.47
C SER A 71 -5.37 23.70 8.14
N ARG A 72 -5.88 23.44 9.35
CA ARG A 72 -6.68 24.41 10.09
C ARG A 72 -5.78 25.47 10.71
N VAL A 73 -4.66 25.07 11.33
CA VAL A 73 -3.65 26.00 11.88
C VAL A 73 -3.15 26.97 10.80
N SER A 74 -2.88 26.47 9.59
CA SER A 74 -2.40 27.30 8.48
C SER A 74 -3.41 28.35 7.98
N ARG A 75 -4.68 28.25 8.38
CA ARG A 75 -5.75 29.18 7.98
C ARG A 75 -6.09 30.22 9.05
N VAL A 76 -5.50 30.13 10.24
CA VAL A 76 -5.81 31.05 11.36
C VAL A 76 -5.03 32.37 11.23
N SER A 77 -3.76 32.33 10.83
CA SER A 77 -2.94 33.52 10.67
C SER A 77 -1.84 33.32 9.61
N LEU A 78 -1.27 34.42 9.11
CA LEU A 78 -0.18 34.35 8.12
C LEU A 78 1.09 33.70 8.71
N ARG A 79 1.35 33.91 10.02
CA ARG A 79 2.43 33.20 10.73
C ARG A 79 2.12 31.72 10.88
N GLY A 80 0.87 31.35 11.18
CA GLY A 80 0.40 29.97 11.24
C GLY A 80 0.62 29.24 9.92
N LYS A 81 0.24 29.91 8.82
CA LYS A 81 0.51 29.43 7.47
C LYS A 81 1.99 29.15 7.24
N ARG A 82 2.85 30.14 7.51
CA ARG A 82 4.30 30.01 7.32
C ARG A 82 4.89 28.88 8.17
N VAL A 83 4.47 28.74 9.43
CA VAL A 83 4.97 27.68 10.31
C VAL A 83 4.60 26.31 9.78
N VAL A 84 3.34 26.11 9.37
CA VAL A 84 2.88 24.83 8.82
C VAL A 84 3.52 24.51 7.48
N GLU A 85 3.67 25.50 6.58
CA GLU A 85 4.29 25.28 5.27
C GLU A 85 5.80 25.03 5.33
N ASN A 86 6.48 25.47 6.40
CA ASN A 86 7.89 25.15 6.67
C ASN A 86 8.06 23.89 7.55
N PHE A 87 6.97 23.30 8.05
CA PHE A 87 7.05 22.06 8.81
C PHE A 87 7.33 20.89 7.86
N LEU A 88 8.53 20.30 7.98
CA LEU A 88 9.07 19.36 7.00
C LEU A 88 8.12 18.21 6.63
N PRO A 89 7.47 17.49 7.58
CA PRO A 89 6.53 16.43 7.22
C PRO A 89 5.34 16.91 6.38
N TYR A 90 4.82 18.12 6.68
CA TYR A 90 3.72 18.70 5.91
C TYR A 90 4.19 19.06 4.51
N GLN A 91 5.30 19.80 4.41
CA GLN A 91 5.87 20.25 3.15
C GLN A 91 6.17 19.09 2.20
N GLN A 92 6.89 18.08 2.69
CA GLN A 92 7.35 16.96 1.88
C GLN A 92 6.19 16.10 1.35
N VAL A 93 5.19 15.83 2.17
CA VAL A 93 4.04 15.02 1.76
C VAL A 93 3.13 15.80 0.81
N ILE A 94 2.90 17.10 1.05
CA ILE A 94 2.11 17.93 0.14
C ILE A 94 2.81 18.09 -1.22
N GLN A 95 4.14 18.21 -1.23
CA GLN A 95 4.92 18.34 -2.46
C GLN A 95 4.94 17.04 -3.28
N HIS A 96 5.19 15.90 -2.64
CA HIS A 96 5.48 14.65 -3.35
C HIS A 96 4.32 13.65 -3.39
N ALA A 97 3.39 13.71 -2.43
CA ALA A 97 2.27 12.78 -2.31
C ALA A 97 0.95 13.49 -1.91
N PRO A 98 0.53 14.56 -2.60
CA PRO A 98 -0.62 15.38 -2.19
C PRO A 98 -1.95 14.62 -2.15
N LYS A 99 -2.06 13.49 -2.86
CA LYS A 99 -3.22 12.59 -2.80
C LYS A 99 -3.37 11.89 -1.44
N VAL A 100 -2.29 11.69 -0.69
CA VAL A 100 -2.31 10.94 0.58
C VAL A 100 -3.15 11.64 1.65
N PRO A 101 -2.92 12.92 2.00
CA PRO A 101 -3.77 13.63 2.96
C PRO A 101 -5.24 13.64 2.52
N THR A 102 -5.52 13.86 1.22
CA THR A 102 -6.88 13.87 0.72
C THR A 102 -7.55 12.50 0.80
N ALA A 103 -6.83 11.41 0.53
CA ALA A 103 -7.34 10.06 0.70
C ALA A 103 -7.67 9.79 2.17
N LEU A 104 -6.78 10.12 3.11
CA LEU A 104 -7.02 9.96 4.54
C LEU A 104 -8.25 10.77 5.01
N ILE A 105 -8.43 11.99 4.53
CA ILE A 105 -9.62 12.80 4.86
C ILE A 105 -10.89 12.17 4.28
N LYS A 106 -10.91 11.85 2.97
CA LYS A 106 -12.10 11.29 2.30
C LYS A 106 -12.50 9.92 2.85
N THR A 107 -11.53 9.16 3.33
CA THR A 107 -11.76 7.84 3.94
C THR A 107 -12.02 7.89 5.44
N ASN A 108 -12.07 9.09 6.05
CA ASN A 108 -12.29 9.30 7.49
C ASN A 108 -11.20 8.65 8.36
N LEU A 109 -9.95 8.65 7.89
CA LEU A 109 -8.79 8.08 8.58
C LEU A 109 -7.74 9.12 9.00
N VAL A 110 -7.89 10.39 8.60
CA VAL A 110 -6.87 11.44 8.85
C VAL A 110 -6.54 11.62 10.33
N GLY A 111 -7.53 11.58 11.22
CA GLY A 111 -7.33 11.81 12.66
C GLY A 111 -6.58 10.70 13.40
N TYR A 112 -6.30 9.58 12.75
CA TYR A 112 -5.52 8.48 13.37
C TYR A 112 -4.01 8.62 13.16
N TYR A 113 -3.57 9.45 12.21
CA TYR A 113 -2.17 9.52 11.81
C TYR A 113 -1.65 10.96 11.83
N PRO A 114 -0.71 11.28 12.73
CA PRO A 114 0.02 12.53 12.66
C PRO A 114 0.75 12.66 11.32
N ALA A 115 0.91 13.89 10.81
CA ALA A 115 1.59 14.11 9.53
C ALA A 115 3.04 13.60 9.53
N SER A 116 3.70 13.67 10.69
CA SER A 116 5.04 13.14 10.94
C SER A 116 5.12 11.61 10.73
N GLU A 117 4.09 10.88 11.10
CA GLU A 117 4.01 9.43 10.91
C GLU A 117 3.81 9.05 9.45
N VAL A 118 2.89 9.73 8.77
CA VAL A 118 2.69 9.55 7.32
C VAL A 118 3.99 9.83 6.56
N TYR A 119 4.69 10.90 6.90
CA TYR A 119 5.98 11.24 6.29
C TYR A 119 7.03 10.15 6.53
N ARG A 120 7.14 9.64 7.75
CA ARG A 120 8.07 8.55 8.09
C ARG A 120 7.77 7.28 7.29
N THR A 121 6.49 6.93 7.15
CA THR A 121 6.06 5.82 6.28
C THR A 121 6.52 6.05 4.84
N LEU A 122 6.35 7.26 4.32
CA LEU A 122 6.75 7.58 2.94
C LEU A 122 8.27 7.69 2.76
N LYS A 123 9.05 7.90 3.82
CA LYS A 123 10.52 7.77 3.84
C LYS A 123 11.04 6.32 3.94
N SER A 124 10.16 5.34 4.05
CA SER A 124 10.51 3.94 3.82
C SER A 124 10.06 3.53 2.43
N TYR A 125 10.82 2.66 1.76
CA TYR A 125 10.38 2.01 0.52
C TYR A 125 9.83 0.61 0.75
N ARG A 126 9.96 0.06 1.97
CA ARG A 126 9.72 -1.36 2.24
C ARG A 126 8.27 -1.66 2.51
N CYS A 127 7.78 -2.76 1.93
CA CYS A 127 6.50 -3.36 2.24
C CYS A 127 6.53 -3.95 3.65
N VAL A 128 5.52 -3.65 4.46
CA VAL A 128 5.40 -4.18 5.84
C VAL A 128 5.29 -5.71 5.89
N SER A 129 4.81 -6.33 4.82
CA SER A 129 4.50 -7.76 4.77
C SER A 129 5.68 -8.61 4.26
N CYS A 130 6.41 -8.17 3.24
CA CYS A 130 7.48 -8.95 2.60
C CYS A 130 8.81 -8.20 2.42
N SER A 131 8.91 -6.94 2.86
CA SER A 131 10.10 -6.07 2.70
C SER A 131 10.49 -5.67 1.27
N ASP A 132 9.81 -6.16 0.22
CA ASP A 132 9.97 -5.65 -1.16
C ASP A 132 9.53 -4.19 -1.28
N PHE A 133 9.66 -3.59 -2.47
CA PHE A 133 9.19 -2.22 -2.70
C PHE A 133 7.67 -2.11 -2.49
N GLY A 134 7.27 -1.39 -1.44
CA GLY A 134 5.88 -1.13 -1.09
C GLY A 134 5.34 0.04 -1.89
N ALA A 135 4.80 -0.21 -3.07
CA ALA A 135 4.33 0.84 -3.98
C ALA A 135 3.03 1.54 -3.54
N PHE A 136 2.31 0.97 -2.58
CA PHE A 136 1.01 1.44 -2.14
C PHE A 136 1.00 1.74 -0.65
N LEU A 137 0.20 2.71 -0.24
CA LEU A 137 -0.14 2.97 1.15
C LEU A 137 -1.46 2.25 1.46
N TYR A 138 -1.42 1.31 2.41
CA TYR A 138 -2.60 0.69 2.98
C TYR A 138 -3.19 1.62 4.05
N LEU A 139 -4.24 2.34 3.68
CA LEU A 139 -4.80 3.44 4.49
C LEU A 139 -5.23 3.03 5.91
N PRO A 140 -5.84 1.84 6.15
CA PRO A 140 -6.28 1.45 7.49
C PRO A 140 -5.20 1.30 8.56
N THR A 141 -3.92 1.27 8.19
CA THR A 141 -2.79 1.21 9.14
C THR A 141 -1.67 2.20 8.82
N CYS A 142 -1.80 3.00 7.75
CA CYS A 142 -0.75 3.87 7.24
C CYS A 142 0.59 3.14 6.98
N GLU A 143 0.52 1.90 6.48
CA GLU A 143 1.69 1.08 6.16
C GLU A 143 1.88 0.92 4.65
N ARG A 144 3.13 0.76 4.20
CA ARG A 144 3.41 0.48 2.79
C ARG A 144 3.23 -1.00 2.46
N VAL A 145 2.65 -1.28 1.30
CA VAL A 145 2.42 -2.64 0.81
C VAL A 145 2.77 -2.74 -0.68
N CYS A 146 3.34 -3.87 -1.09
CA CYS A 146 3.60 -4.15 -2.50
C CYS A 146 2.34 -4.73 -3.17
N PHE A 147 2.32 -4.75 -4.51
CA PHE A 147 1.20 -5.30 -5.27
C PHE A 147 0.93 -6.78 -4.91
N GLU A 148 1.99 -7.57 -4.78
CA GLU A 148 1.88 -9.00 -4.48
C GLU A 148 1.19 -9.26 -3.14
N CYS A 149 1.55 -8.48 -2.11
CA CYS A 149 0.89 -8.56 -0.81
C CYS A 149 -0.56 -8.08 -0.87
N LEU A 150 -0.87 -7.00 -1.61
CA LEU A 150 -2.26 -6.58 -1.81
C LEU A 150 -3.10 -7.65 -2.50
N PHE A 151 -2.51 -8.39 -3.42
CA PHE A 151 -3.20 -9.43 -4.18
C PHE A 151 -3.46 -10.70 -3.34
N GLN A 152 -2.51 -11.07 -2.48
CA GLN A 152 -2.49 -12.37 -1.80
C GLN A 152 -2.87 -12.32 -0.32
N ASN A 153 -2.51 -11.25 0.39
CA ASN A 153 -2.61 -11.20 1.83
C ASN A 153 -4.04 -10.86 2.27
N ARG A 154 -4.81 -11.88 2.65
CA ARG A 154 -6.17 -11.74 3.21
C ARG A 154 -6.23 -10.85 4.46
N GLY A 155 -5.11 -10.63 5.14
CA GLY A 155 -5.01 -9.69 6.27
C GLY A 155 -5.15 -8.22 5.87
N LEU A 156 -4.93 -7.88 4.59
CA LEU A 156 -5.13 -6.54 4.04
C LEU A 156 -6.56 -6.31 3.53
N TRP A 157 -7.40 -7.34 3.54
CA TRP A 157 -8.78 -7.25 3.08
C TRP A 157 -9.63 -6.36 3.99
N MET A 158 -10.72 -5.87 3.42
CA MET A 158 -11.71 -5.05 4.12
C MET A 158 -13.05 -5.77 4.21
N MET A 159 -13.87 -5.42 5.19
CA MET A 159 -15.24 -5.90 5.30
C MET A 159 -16.18 -4.82 5.82
N THR A 160 -17.48 -4.97 5.52
CA THR A 160 -18.49 -4.05 6.06
C THR A 160 -18.69 -4.27 7.56
N LEU A 161 -19.23 -3.25 8.25
CA LEU A 161 -19.51 -3.39 9.68
C LEU A 161 -20.52 -4.52 9.99
N PRO A 162 -21.61 -4.71 9.21
CA PRO A 162 -22.48 -5.87 9.38
C PRO A 162 -21.76 -7.21 9.23
N MET A 163 -20.82 -7.32 8.29
CA MET A 163 -20.00 -8.54 8.14
C MET A 163 -19.12 -8.77 9.36
N ALA A 164 -18.48 -7.73 9.92
CA ALA A 164 -17.68 -7.86 11.14
C ALA A 164 -18.52 -8.36 12.32
N LYS A 165 -19.73 -7.82 12.50
CA LYS A 165 -20.67 -8.26 13.54
C LYS A 165 -21.10 -9.72 13.33
N LYS A 166 -21.49 -10.07 12.10
CA LYS A 166 -22.01 -11.40 11.76
C LYS A 166 -20.93 -12.49 11.78
N TYR A 167 -19.76 -12.22 11.20
CA TYR A 167 -18.73 -13.23 10.98
C TYR A 167 -17.78 -13.40 12.17
N PHE A 168 -17.60 -12.36 12.99
CA PHE A 168 -16.74 -12.42 14.17
C PHE A 168 -17.49 -12.28 15.50
N VAL A 169 -18.83 -12.32 15.46
CA VAL A 169 -19.71 -12.21 16.63
C VAL A 169 -19.36 -10.98 17.48
N LEU A 170 -19.19 -9.84 16.80
CA LEU A 170 -18.86 -8.57 17.43
C LEU A 170 -20.11 -7.72 17.65
N THR A 171 -20.16 -7.03 18.77
CA THR A 171 -21.21 -6.02 19.06
C THR A 171 -20.95 -4.72 18.31
N GLN A 172 -21.97 -3.87 18.22
CA GLN A 172 -21.83 -2.54 17.60
C GLN A 172 -20.73 -1.70 18.26
N ARG A 173 -20.67 -1.70 19.60
CA ARG A 173 -19.68 -0.95 20.38
C ARG A 173 -18.25 -1.44 20.11
N GLN A 174 -18.07 -2.76 20.02
CA GLN A 174 -16.76 -3.36 19.72
C GLN A 174 -16.28 -3.02 18.31
N VAL A 175 -17.17 -3.05 17.30
CA VAL A 175 -16.81 -2.65 15.93
C VAL A 175 -16.49 -1.15 15.84
N GLN A 176 -17.20 -0.31 16.61
CA GLN A 176 -16.93 1.13 16.67
C GLN A 176 -15.58 1.51 17.30
N ALA A 177 -14.95 0.59 18.05
CA ALA A 177 -13.60 0.78 18.57
C ALA A 177 -12.50 0.53 17.52
N LEU A 178 -12.85 0.01 16.34
CA LEU A 178 -11.91 -0.20 15.23
C LEU A 178 -11.75 1.07 14.39
N HIS A 179 -10.66 1.13 13.62
CA HIS A 179 -10.47 2.12 12.57
C HIS A 179 -11.52 1.93 11.47
N ILE A 180 -12.58 2.74 11.50
CA ILE A 180 -13.65 2.71 10.49
C ILE A 180 -13.28 3.59 9.32
N MET A 181 -13.14 2.96 8.16
CA MET A 181 -12.84 3.59 6.89
C MET A 181 -14.11 3.80 6.07
N ARG A 182 -14.29 4.98 5.47
CA ARG A 182 -15.31 5.23 4.44
C ARG A 182 -14.75 4.89 3.06
N ILE A 183 -15.52 4.18 2.23
CA ILE A 183 -15.15 3.95 0.83
C ILE A 183 -15.22 5.23 0.01
N ILE A 184 -14.25 5.43 -0.87
CA ILE A 184 -14.33 6.43 -1.93
C ILE A 184 -15.08 5.80 -3.11
N PRO A 185 -16.14 6.41 -3.66
CA PRO A 185 -16.82 5.84 -4.80
C PRO A 185 -15.89 5.67 -6.01
N GLY A 186 -15.96 4.55 -6.70
CA GLY A 186 -15.08 4.25 -7.83
C GLY A 186 -15.16 2.79 -8.29
N THR A 187 -14.37 2.47 -9.32
CA THR A 187 -14.23 1.11 -9.84
C THR A 187 -12.86 0.57 -9.46
N TYR A 188 -12.87 -0.57 -8.78
CA TYR A 188 -11.68 -1.15 -8.17
C TYR A 188 -11.39 -2.54 -8.71
N CYS A 189 -10.11 -2.88 -8.80
CA CYS A 189 -9.64 -4.16 -9.30
C CYS A 189 -8.18 -4.38 -8.89
N VAL A 190 -7.95 -5.14 -7.83
CA VAL A 190 -6.62 -5.73 -7.56
C VAL A 190 -6.62 -7.20 -7.97
N ARG A 191 -7.74 -7.89 -7.73
CA ARG A 191 -7.90 -9.30 -8.00
C ARG A 191 -9.33 -9.61 -8.46
N GLY A 192 -9.44 -10.42 -9.52
CA GLY A 192 -10.73 -10.80 -10.11
C GLY A 192 -11.30 -9.71 -11.03
N PRO A 193 -12.60 -9.76 -11.34
CA PRO A 193 -13.23 -8.77 -12.20
C PRO A 193 -13.30 -7.40 -11.53
N GLU A 194 -13.35 -6.34 -12.35
CA GLU A 194 -13.57 -4.98 -11.87
C GLU A 194 -14.89 -4.88 -11.09
N LYS A 195 -14.88 -4.14 -9.97
CA LYS A 195 -16.04 -3.93 -9.12
C LYS A 195 -16.28 -2.45 -8.88
N ALA A 196 -17.47 -2.00 -9.26
CA ALA A 196 -17.91 -0.65 -9.00
C ALA A 196 -18.56 -0.53 -7.62
N HIS A 197 -18.12 0.46 -6.84
CA HIS A 197 -18.70 0.81 -5.56
C HIS A 197 -19.21 2.25 -5.62
N HIS A 198 -20.49 2.44 -5.95
CA HIS A 198 -21.08 3.78 -6.06
C HIS A 198 -21.71 4.28 -4.75
N LYS A 199 -22.14 3.34 -3.89
CA LYS A 199 -22.80 3.68 -2.63
C LYS A 199 -21.77 3.86 -1.52
N PRO A 200 -21.85 4.94 -0.73
CA PRO A 200 -21.05 5.07 0.49
C PRO A 200 -21.28 3.87 1.41
N CYS A 201 -20.20 3.31 1.93
CA CYS A 201 -20.24 2.31 2.99
C CYS A 201 -19.04 2.45 3.91
N GLN A 202 -19.18 1.88 5.10
CA GLN A 202 -18.14 1.85 6.12
C GLN A 202 -17.53 0.46 6.21
N LEU A 203 -16.21 0.44 6.27
CA LEU A 203 -15.39 -0.76 6.25
C LEU A 203 -14.43 -0.78 7.44
N VAL A 204 -14.04 -1.98 7.84
CA VAL A 204 -12.96 -2.24 8.79
C VAL A 204 -12.01 -3.27 8.20
N SER A 205 -10.75 -3.23 8.63
CA SER A 205 -9.75 -4.25 8.26
C SER A 205 -10.16 -5.62 8.83
N VAL A 206 -10.05 -6.66 8.00
CA VAL A 206 -10.29 -8.04 8.43
C VAL A 206 -9.33 -8.44 9.54
N LYS A 207 -8.05 -8.08 9.41
CA LYS A 207 -7.02 -8.36 10.41
C LYS A 207 -7.35 -7.71 11.76
N SER A 208 -7.78 -6.45 11.77
CA SER A 208 -8.15 -5.75 13.02
C SER A 208 -9.39 -6.34 13.67
N ALA A 209 -10.43 -6.67 12.88
CA ALA A 209 -11.62 -7.32 13.40
C ALA A 209 -11.33 -8.73 13.97
N LYS A 210 -10.51 -9.53 13.27
CA LYS A 210 -10.07 -10.85 13.73
C LYS A 210 -9.25 -10.76 15.03
N ARG A 211 -8.30 -9.81 15.13
CA ARG A 211 -7.52 -9.59 16.37
C ARG A 211 -8.42 -9.26 17.56
N LEU A 212 -9.38 -8.36 17.37
CA LEU A 212 -10.34 -8.01 18.42
C LEU A 212 -11.21 -9.21 18.81
N ALA A 213 -11.69 -9.98 17.83
CA ALA A 213 -12.48 -11.17 18.07
C ALA A 213 -11.73 -12.25 18.86
N ILE A 214 -10.46 -12.52 18.53
CA ILE A 214 -9.64 -13.46 19.29
C ILE A 214 -9.45 -12.99 20.74
N LYS A 215 -9.22 -11.69 20.95
CA LYS A 215 -9.10 -11.13 22.31
C LYS A 215 -10.38 -11.34 23.12
N LEU A 216 -11.55 -11.25 22.50
CA LEU A 216 -12.85 -11.38 23.17
C LEU A 216 -13.29 -12.82 23.37
N HIS A 217 -13.01 -13.69 22.39
CA HIS A 217 -13.43 -15.10 22.39
C HIS A 217 -12.34 -16.05 22.88
N GLY A 218 -11.15 -15.53 23.23
CA GLY A 218 -10.06 -16.24 23.90
C GLY A 218 -9.08 -16.96 22.97
N SER A 219 -9.52 -17.51 21.83
CA SER A 219 -8.63 -18.23 20.91
C SER A 219 -9.14 -18.26 19.47
N VAL A 220 -8.23 -18.60 18.53
CA VAL A 220 -8.58 -18.81 17.11
C VAL A 220 -9.48 -20.03 16.95
N GLN A 221 -9.24 -21.08 17.74
CA GLN A 221 -9.99 -22.34 17.71
C GLN A 221 -11.43 -22.12 18.13
N HIS A 222 -11.65 -21.39 19.23
CA HIS A 222 -13.01 -21.06 19.68
C HIS A 222 -13.71 -20.16 18.66
N LEU A 223 -13.02 -19.15 18.12
CA LEU A 223 -13.59 -18.28 17.10
C LEU A 223 -14.02 -19.05 15.83
N ALA A 224 -13.26 -20.07 15.41
CA ALA A 224 -13.60 -20.91 14.26
C ALA A 224 -14.89 -21.73 14.49
N GLN A 225 -15.19 -22.12 15.72
CA GLN A 225 -16.42 -22.83 16.08
C GLN A 225 -17.67 -21.92 15.95
N LEU A 226 -17.48 -20.60 16.03
CA LEU A 226 -18.56 -19.61 15.90
C LEU A 226 -18.91 -19.27 14.44
N ILE A 227 -18.24 -19.87 13.45
CA ILE A 227 -18.55 -19.64 12.04
C ILE A 227 -19.98 -20.12 11.75
N PRO A 228 -20.88 -19.25 11.25
CA PRO A 228 -22.24 -19.64 10.92
C PRO A 228 -22.23 -20.73 9.83
N GLN A 229 -23.02 -21.79 10.01
CA GLN A 229 -23.10 -22.90 9.06
C GLN A 229 -24.33 -22.76 8.14
N PRO A 230 -24.28 -23.24 6.89
CA PRO A 230 -25.49 -23.39 6.07
C PRO A 230 -26.54 -24.29 6.79
N PRO A 231 -27.85 -24.00 6.70
CA PRO A 231 -28.49 -22.97 5.87
C PRO A 231 -28.63 -21.58 6.53
N ILE A 232 -28.12 -21.36 7.75
CA ILE A 232 -28.21 -20.06 8.47
C ILE A 232 -27.56 -18.93 7.65
N ILE A 233 -26.54 -19.29 6.86
CA ILE A 233 -25.82 -18.40 5.96
C ILE A 233 -25.77 -19.01 4.56
N SER A 234 -25.76 -18.16 3.53
CA SER A 234 -25.59 -18.63 2.16
C SER A 234 -24.22 -19.30 1.97
N SER A 235 -24.11 -20.28 1.08
CA SER A 235 -22.83 -20.95 0.79
C SER A 235 -21.75 -19.94 0.37
N LYS A 236 -22.12 -18.92 -0.41
CA LYS A 236 -21.21 -17.84 -0.82
C LYS A 236 -20.65 -17.08 0.39
N ASP A 237 -21.51 -16.68 1.31
CA ASP A 237 -21.12 -15.93 2.50
C ASP A 237 -20.37 -16.82 3.51
N TYR A 238 -20.67 -18.12 3.56
CA TYR A 238 -19.93 -19.09 4.36
C TYR A 238 -18.46 -19.15 3.93
N TYR A 239 -18.18 -19.32 2.63
CA TYR A 239 -16.81 -19.36 2.14
C TYR A 239 -16.10 -18.01 2.28
N LEU A 240 -16.82 -16.89 2.19
CA LEU A 240 -16.24 -15.58 2.47
C LEU A 240 -15.88 -15.41 3.95
N CYS A 241 -16.77 -15.80 4.85
CA CYS A 241 -16.54 -15.84 6.29
C CYS A 241 -15.31 -16.71 6.62
N LYS A 242 -15.25 -17.94 6.09
CA LYS A 242 -14.11 -18.85 6.29
C LYS A 242 -12.77 -18.20 5.89
N ARG A 243 -12.70 -17.54 4.73
CA ARG A 243 -11.48 -16.83 4.29
C ARG A 243 -11.08 -15.68 5.22
N TYR A 244 -12.05 -14.97 5.78
CA TYR A 244 -11.77 -13.91 6.74
C TYR A 244 -11.22 -14.47 8.06
N HIS A 245 -11.72 -15.62 8.51
CA HIS A 245 -11.17 -16.35 9.65
C HIS A 245 -9.78 -16.92 9.37
N GLU A 246 -9.47 -17.28 8.13
CA GLU A 246 -8.14 -17.76 7.70
C GLU A 246 -7.14 -16.62 7.45
N ALA A 247 -7.58 -15.36 7.48
CA ALA A 247 -6.69 -14.23 7.21
C ALA A 247 -5.50 -14.20 8.18
N PRO A 248 -4.25 -14.09 7.67
CA PRO A 248 -3.08 -14.09 8.53
C PRO A 248 -3.05 -12.83 9.40
N LEU A 249 -2.63 -13.00 10.65
CA LEU A 249 -2.41 -11.88 11.58
C LEU A 249 -1.00 -11.32 11.46
N GLU A 250 -0.04 -12.18 11.16
CA GLU A 250 1.37 -11.82 11.05
C GLU A 250 1.81 -11.74 9.60
N ALA A 251 2.85 -10.94 9.38
CA ALA A 251 3.48 -10.86 8.08
C ALA A 251 4.18 -12.19 7.76
N PRO A 252 4.10 -12.66 6.50
CA PRO A 252 4.84 -13.85 6.06
C PRO A 252 6.36 -13.65 6.13
N ALA A 253 6.83 -12.39 6.23
CA ALA A 253 8.25 -11.99 6.21
C ALA A 253 9.03 -12.49 4.98
N CYS A 254 8.31 -12.90 3.94
CA CYS A 254 8.87 -13.41 2.70
C CYS A 254 7.95 -13.06 1.53
N ASP A 255 8.47 -13.33 0.34
CA ASP A 255 7.76 -13.12 -0.91
C ASP A 255 6.55 -14.05 -1.03
N MET A 256 5.35 -13.48 -0.95
CA MET A 256 4.08 -14.20 -1.04
C MET A 256 3.91 -14.98 -2.35
N SER A 257 4.54 -14.58 -3.45
CA SER A 257 4.41 -15.32 -4.71
C SER A 257 5.16 -16.65 -4.68
N LYS A 258 6.08 -16.86 -3.73
CA LYS A 258 6.88 -18.09 -3.58
C LYS A 258 6.27 -19.06 -2.58
N LEU A 259 5.22 -18.64 -1.87
CA LEU A 259 4.49 -19.51 -0.96
C LEU A 259 3.59 -20.45 -1.76
N SER A 260 3.37 -21.66 -1.22
CA SER A 260 2.38 -22.58 -1.76
C SER A 260 1.05 -21.85 -1.93
N GLU A 261 0.57 -21.78 -3.17
CA GLU A 261 -0.67 -21.09 -3.48
C GLU A 261 -1.81 -21.82 -2.75
N ASP A 262 -2.52 -21.10 -1.88
CA ASP A 262 -3.82 -21.56 -1.43
C ASP A 262 -4.71 -21.54 -2.67
N ALA A 263 -5.00 -22.72 -3.24
CA ALA A 263 -5.77 -22.85 -4.48
C ALA A 263 -7.13 -22.13 -4.42
N ASN A 264 -7.58 -21.70 -3.23
CA ASN A 264 -8.82 -20.98 -3.00
C ASN A 264 -8.65 -19.65 -2.25
N ILE A 265 -7.66 -18.80 -2.63
CA ILE A 265 -7.59 -17.40 -2.12
C ILE A 265 -8.98 -16.73 -2.17
N GLY A 266 -9.73 -16.96 -3.27
CA GLY A 266 -11.15 -16.60 -3.46
C GLY A 266 -11.45 -15.11 -3.54
N ASN A 267 -12.59 -14.69 -4.09
CA ASN A 267 -12.81 -13.28 -4.44
C ASN A 267 -12.95 -12.35 -3.24
N ASP A 268 -12.15 -11.28 -3.20
CA ASP A 268 -12.30 -10.16 -2.27
C ASP A 268 -13.37 -9.17 -2.81
N PRO A 269 -14.47 -8.93 -2.09
CA PRO A 269 -15.48 -7.94 -2.47
C PRO A 269 -14.99 -6.49 -2.47
N PHE A 270 -13.89 -6.20 -1.78
CA PHE A 270 -13.38 -4.85 -1.54
C PHE A 270 -11.92 -4.70 -1.99
N ALA A 271 -11.49 -5.50 -2.97
CA ALA A 271 -10.14 -5.50 -3.49
C ALA A 271 -9.75 -4.11 -4.02
N GLY A 272 -8.72 -3.49 -3.45
CA GLY A 272 -8.17 -2.19 -3.89
C GLY A 272 -8.81 -0.95 -3.28
N VAL A 273 -9.93 -1.07 -2.55
CA VAL A 273 -10.65 0.10 -2.02
C VAL A 273 -9.90 0.83 -0.90
N SER A 274 -8.93 0.18 -0.27
CA SER A 274 -8.21 0.63 0.93
C SER A 274 -6.77 1.06 0.67
N SER A 275 -6.37 1.13 -0.60
CA SER A 275 -4.98 1.35 -0.99
C SER A 275 -4.84 2.49 -1.99
N LEU A 276 -3.74 3.23 -1.88
CA LEU A 276 -3.40 4.35 -2.76
C LEU A 276 -1.96 4.18 -3.25
N ARG A 277 -1.70 4.46 -4.52
CA ARG A 277 -0.33 4.47 -5.08
C ARG A 277 0.47 5.65 -4.49
N VAL A 278 1.67 5.38 -3.98
CA VAL A 278 2.51 6.41 -3.32
C VAL A 278 4.00 6.29 -3.69
N PRO A 279 4.75 7.40 -3.73
CA PRO A 279 6.19 7.37 -3.92
C PRO A 279 6.92 7.03 -2.63
N TYR A 280 8.16 6.55 -2.76
CA TYR A 280 9.18 6.63 -1.71
C TYR A 280 9.80 8.03 -1.77
N ILE A 281 9.65 8.81 -0.70
CA ILE A 281 10.18 10.17 -0.59
C ILE A 281 11.62 10.12 -0.10
N THR A 282 12.50 10.70 -0.89
CA THR A 282 13.90 11.01 -0.55
C THR A 282 14.04 12.51 -0.40
N ASP A 283 15.16 12.98 0.15
CA ASP A 283 15.33 14.41 0.47
C ASP A 283 15.31 15.33 -0.77
N SER A 284 15.48 14.78 -1.98
CA SER A 284 15.45 15.54 -3.25
C SER A 284 14.45 15.03 -4.29
N ARG A 285 13.85 13.85 -4.11
CA ARG A 285 13.07 13.16 -5.17
C ARG A 285 11.96 12.27 -4.60
N ALA A 286 10.96 12.03 -5.43
CA ALA A 286 9.94 11.01 -5.25
C ALA A 286 10.23 9.81 -6.16
N ASP A 287 10.66 8.68 -5.59
CA ASP A 287 10.86 7.43 -6.33
C ASP A 287 9.56 6.62 -6.35
N TRP A 288 8.94 6.51 -7.51
CA TRP A 288 7.75 5.68 -7.67
C TRP A 288 8.11 4.19 -7.82
N GLY A 289 9.37 3.85 -8.05
CA GLY A 289 9.83 2.51 -8.34
C GLY A 289 9.70 2.14 -9.82
N GLN A 290 10.53 1.21 -10.27
CA GLN A 290 10.66 0.77 -11.65
C GLN A 290 10.29 -0.70 -11.81
N LEU A 291 9.58 -1.01 -12.90
CA LEU A 291 9.41 -2.39 -13.36
C LEU A 291 10.58 -2.77 -14.27
N CYS A 292 10.95 -4.04 -14.26
CA CYS A 292 12.04 -4.55 -15.10
C CYS A 292 11.51 -5.07 -16.45
N LYS A 293 12.01 -4.52 -17.57
CA LYS A 293 11.81 -5.04 -18.94
C LYS A 293 12.24 -6.51 -19.05
N GLY A 294 13.30 -6.88 -18.36
CA GLY A 294 13.76 -8.27 -18.24
C GLY A 294 12.74 -9.22 -17.61
N CYS A 295 12.01 -8.77 -16.59
CA CYS A 295 10.92 -9.57 -16.00
C CYS A 295 9.78 -9.80 -17.01
N GLN A 296 9.46 -8.80 -17.84
CA GLN A 296 8.46 -8.96 -18.90
C GLN A 296 8.91 -9.97 -19.96
N ILE A 297 10.18 -9.95 -20.35
CA ILE A 297 10.75 -10.94 -21.27
C ILE A 297 10.69 -12.34 -20.66
N THR A 298 11.06 -12.48 -19.40
CA THR A 298 10.99 -13.75 -18.66
C THR A 298 9.57 -14.31 -18.66
N TYR A 299 8.56 -13.46 -18.41
CA TYR A 299 7.15 -13.85 -18.45
C TYR A 299 6.68 -14.23 -19.88
N LYS A 300 7.13 -13.51 -20.91
CA LYS A 300 6.84 -13.85 -22.32
C LYS A 300 7.44 -15.21 -22.70
N ASP A 301 8.71 -15.44 -22.38
CA ASP A 301 9.38 -16.72 -22.66
C ASP A 301 8.66 -17.88 -21.93
N PHE A 302 8.18 -17.65 -20.69
CA PHE A 302 7.36 -18.63 -19.97
C PHE A 302 6.04 -18.93 -20.70
N LYS A 303 5.31 -17.89 -21.14
CA LYS A 303 4.04 -18.06 -21.86
C LYS A 303 4.18 -18.79 -23.19
N HIS A 304 5.33 -18.66 -23.85
CA HIS A 304 5.63 -19.38 -25.10
C HIS A 304 6.29 -20.74 -24.89
N GLY A 305 6.52 -21.18 -23.65
CA GLY A 305 7.20 -22.45 -23.37
C GLY A 305 8.70 -22.45 -23.69
N SER A 306 9.32 -21.29 -23.88
CA SER A 306 10.74 -21.14 -24.21
C SER A 306 11.63 -20.79 -23.01
N LEU A 307 11.05 -20.67 -21.81
CA LEU A 307 11.82 -20.38 -20.60
C LEU A 307 12.64 -21.62 -20.17
N PRO A 308 13.98 -21.50 -19.98
CA PRO A 308 14.80 -22.62 -19.56
C PRO A 308 14.33 -23.25 -18.24
N SER A 309 14.34 -24.58 -18.15
CA SER A 309 13.87 -25.33 -16.97
C SER A 309 14.65 -24.99 -15.70
N THR A 310 15.94 -24.68 -15.83
CA THR A 310 16.80 -24.23 -14.72
C THR A 310 16.35 -22.90 -14.14
N VAL A 311 15.98 -21.95 -15.00
CA VAL A 311 15.43 -20.64 -14.60
C VAL A 311 14.06 -20.83 -13.93
N LEU A 312 13.22 -21.68 -14.51
CA LEU A 312 11.90 -21.97 -13.96
C LEU A 312 11.99 -22.57 -12.54
N THR A 313 12.92 -23.51 -12.33
CA THR A 313 13.17 -24.14 -11.02
C THR A 313 13.67 -23.12 -9.99
N LEU A 314 14.54 -22.19 -10.39
CA LEU A 314 15.02 -21.12 -9.51
C LEU A 314 13.91 -20.14 -9.11
N LEU A 315 12.99 -19.84 -10.03
CA LEU A 315 11.85 -18.97 -9.77
C LEU A 315 10.77 -19.64 -8.89
N CYS A 316 10.69 -20.98 -8.95
CA CYS A 316 9.65 -21.78 -8.31
C CYS A 316 10.26 -22.90 -7.43
N PRO A 317 10.99 -22.57 -6.34
CA PRO A 317 11.71 -23.57 -5.54
C PRO A 317 10.82 -24.44 -4.64
N GLN A 318 9.54 -24.12 -4.49
CA GLN A 318 8.54 -24.93 -3.76
C GLN A 318 7.56 -25.56 -4.76
N ARG A 319 6.72 -26.52 -4.36
CA ARG A 319 5.65 -27.12 -5.22
C ARG A 319 4.55 -26.12 -5.64
N THR A 320 4.92 -24.87 -5.89
CA THR A 320 4.11 -23.78 -6.41
C THR A 320 3.87 -23.96 -7.90
N ARG A 321 2.66 -23.68 -8.33
CA ARG A 321 2.34 -23.55 -9.75
C ARG A 321 3.13 -22.39 -10.36
N PRO A 322 3.85 -22.59 -11.49
CA PRO A 322 4.81 -21.61 -11.98
C PRO A 322 4.18 -20.30 -12.47
N GLU A 323 2.90 -20.31 -12.83
CA GLU A 323 2.19 -19.16 -13.37
C GLU A 323 2.26 -17.95 -12.44
N ARG A 324 2.15 -18.18 -11.13
CA ARG A 324 2.06 -17.10 -10.14
C ARG A 324 3.41 -16.45 -9.83
N PRO A 325 4.47 -17.18 -9.43
CA PRO A 325 5.81 -16.60 -9.25
C PRO A 325 6.29 -15.86 -10.49
N VAL A 326 6.08 -16.43 -11.69
CA VAL A 326 6.52 -15.81 -12.94
C VAL A 326 5.67 -14.58 -13.29
N PHE A 327 4.36 -14.58 -13.06
CA PHE A 327 3.53 -13.37 -13.22
C PHE A 327 3.95 -12.27 -12.23
N ALA A 328 4.24 -12.62 -10.97
CA ALA A 328 4.60 -11.65 -9.94
C ALA A 328 5.81 -10.80 -10.35
N LEU A 329 6.78 -11.38 -11.07
CA LEU A 329 7.92 -10.65 -11.67
C LEU A 329 7.49 -9.42 -12.47
N THR A 330 6.37 -9.48 -13.17
CA THR A 330 5.87 -8.38 -14.01
C THR A 330 5.26 -7.23 -13.21
N THR A 331 4.98 -7.46 -11.92
CA THR A 331 4.33 -6.50 -11.02
C THR A 331 5.24 -6.01 -9.90
N ARG A 332 6.45 -6.59 -9.76
CA ARG A 332 7.43 -6.17 -8.77
C ARG A 332 8.12 -4.89 -9.19
N LEU A 333 7.87 -3.85 -8.40
CA LEU A 333 8.60 -2.60 -8.48
C LEU A 333 9.91 -2.73 -7.69
N HIS A 334 10.93 -2.04 -8.17
CA HIS A 334 12.23 -1.89 -7.53
C HIS A 334 12.50 -0.41 -7.31
N SER A 335 13.29 -0.05 -6.30
CA SER A 335 13.91 1.28 -6.28
C SER A 335 14.98 1.35 -7.37
N ARG A 336 15.47 2.56 -7.71
CA ARG A 336 16.54 2.70 -8.72
C ARG A 336 17.74 1.78 -8.43
N HIS A 337 18.22 1.80 -7.19
CA HIS A 337 19.31 0.95 -6.74
C HIS A 337 18.91 -0.54 -6.69
N GLY A 338 17.68 -0.82 -6.24
CA GLY A 338 17.15 -2.19 -6.21
C GLY A 338 17.03 -2.82 -7.60
N LEU A 339 16.81 -2.03 -8.65
CA LEU A 339 16.74 -2.53 -10.03
C LEU A 339 18.11 -3.03 -10.52
N LEU A 340 19.19 -2.35 -10.15
CA LEU A 340 20.56 -2.77 -10.48
C LEU A 340 20.89 -4.11 -9.83
N ILE A 341 20.63 -4.25 -8.53
CA ILE A 341 20.83 -5.52 -7.80
C ILE A 341 19.98 -6.64 -8.41
N HIS A 342 18.73 -6.32 -8.77
CA HIS A 342 17.84 -7.27 -9.42
C HIS A 342 18.36 -7.74 -10.79
N ALA A 343 18.95 -6.83 -11.58
CA ALA A 343 19.43 -7.12 -12.93
C ALA A 343 20.52 -8.21 -12.97
N GLU A 344 21.35 -8.30 -11.94
CA GLU A 344 22.42 -9.30 -11.80
C GLU A 344 21.87 -10.74 -11.82
N HIS A 345 20.65 -10.93 -11.34
CA HIS A 345 20.02 -12.24 -11.15
C HIS A 345 18.82 -12.47 -12.08
N CYS A 346 18.37 -11.45 -12.80
CA CYS A 346 17.20 -11.53 -13.67
C CYS A 346 17.55 -12.09 -15.05
N TYR A 347 16.98 -13.25 -15.41
CA TYR A 347 17.19 -13.92 -16.69
C TYR A 347 16.98 -12.99 -17.90
N GLY A 348 15.82 -12.33 -17.98
CA GLY A 348 15.53 -11.45 -19.11
C GLY A 348 16.34 -10.15 -19.09
N ALA A 349 16.75 -9.65 -17.91
CA ALA A 349 17.61 -8.46 -17.84
C ALA A 349 19.01 -8.77 -18.39
N ARG A 350 19.58 -9.93 -18.02
CA ARG A 350 20.85 -10.41 -18.56
C ARG A 350 20.78 -10.64 -20.08
N LYS A 351 19.65 -11.12 -20.60
CA LYS A 351 19.40 -11.24 -22.04
C LYS A 351 19.44 -9.88 -22.74
N LEU A 352 18.81 -8.85 -22.15
CA LEU A 352 18.83 -7.49 -22.69
C LEU A 352 20.21 -6.84 -22.66
N LEU A 353 20.93 -6.98 -21.53
CA LEU A 353 22.24 -6.34 -21.36
C LEU A 353 23.32 -6.98 -22.24
N ARG A 354 23.24 -8.28 -22.55
CA ARG A 354 24.18 -8.93 -23.48
C ARG A 354 24.08 -8.35 -24.88
N ASN A 355 22.87 -8.06 -25.35
CA ASN A 355 22.62 -7.45 -26.65
C ASN A 355 23.03 -5.95 -26.73
N MET A 356 23.65 -5.37 -25.68
CA MET A 356 24.27 -4.03 -25.75
C MET A 356 25.76 -4.08 -26.07
N VAL A 357 26.37 -5.26 -25.92
CA VAL A 357 27.81 -5.49 -26.13
C VAL A 357 28.09 -5.98 -27.56
N ASP A 358 27.05 -6.45 -28.24
CA ASP A 358 27.02 -6.80 -29.67
C ASP A 358 26.40 -5.63 -30.46
#